data_AF-A0A440A2Q6-F1
#
_entry.id   AF-A0A440A2Q6-F1
#
_cell.length_a   1.000
_cell.length_b   1.000
_cell.length_c   1.000
_cell.angle_alpha   90.00
_cell.angle_beta   90.00
_cell.angle_gamma   90.00
#
_symmetry.space_group_name_H-M   'P 1'
#
loop_
_entity.id
_entity.type
_entity.pdbx_description
1 polymer ?
#
loop_
_entity_poly.entity_id
_entity_poly.type
_entity_poly.pdbx_seq_one_letter_code
_entity_poly.pdbx_strand_id
1 'polypeptide(L)' 'MSKVRAGGSQNAEVAPTRLAAAQIEEAARWLAATTEPPRPLIPYLRKTFRLSAAEAIQVIRLANAARGLP' A
#
# COMPACT_ATOMS: atom_id res chain seq x y z
N MET A 1 17.79 -37.23 3.79
CA MET A 1 17.39 -36.30 4.86
C MET A 1 16.82 -35.03 4.22
N SER A 2 15.51 -35.01 3.95
CA SER A 2 14.83 -33.87 3.32
C SER A 2 14.41 -32.87 4.41
N LYS A 3 15.03 -31.69 4.42
CA LYS A 3 14.63 -30.61 5.34
C LYS A 3 13.37 -29.92 4.79
N VAL A 4 12.22 -30.34 5.29
CA VAL A 4 10.98 -29.55 5.27
C VAL A 4 11.25 -28.26 6.05
N ARG A 5 11.18 -27.11 5.38
CA ARG A 5 11.16 -25.82 6.09
C ARG A 5 9.71 -25.43 6.35
N ALA A 6 9.35 -25.49 7.63
CA ALA A 6 8.27 -24.75 8.26
C ALA A 6 8.19 -23.32 7.68
N GLY A 7 7.01 -22.80 7.38
CA GLY A 7 6.02 -22.49 8.41
C GLY A 7 6.46 -21.19 9.10
N GLY A 8 5.84 -20.08 8.72
CA GLY A 8 6.17 -18.77 9.27
C GLY A 8 5.37 -17.67 8.59
N SER A 9 4.08 -17.61 8.93
CA SER A 9 3.18 -16.49 8.62
C SER A 9 3.88 -15.16 8.89
N GLN A 10 4.12 -14.39 7.83
CA GLN A 10 4.45 -12.97 7.98
C GLN A 10 3.14 -12.21 8.21
N ASN A 11 2.48 -12.49 9.34
CA ASN A 11 1.54 -11.55 9.96
C ASN A 11 2.40 -10.46 10.61
N ALA A 12 3.04 -9.65 9.77
CA ALA A 12 3.66 -8.42 10.20
C ALA A 12 2.54 -7.38 10.32
N GLU A 13 1.66 -7.55 11.31
CA GLU A 13 0.79 -6.48 11.77
C GLU A 13 1.64 -5.51 12.58
N VAL A 14 2.54 -4.83 11.87
CA VAL A 14 3.40 -3.80 12.41
C VAL A 14 2.56 -2.54 12.36
N ALA A 15 2.19 -2.02 13.52
CA ALA A 15 1.60 -0.69 13.62
C ALA A 15 2.39 0.28 12.73
N PRO A 16 1.71 1.08 11.88
CA PRO A 16 2.40 1.85 10.85
C PRO A 16 3.45 2.73 11.51
N THR A 17 4.71 2.49 11.20
CA THR A 17 5.79 3.39 11.63
C THR A 17 5.48 4.79 11.10
N ARG A 18 5.93 5.84 11.79
CA ARG A 18 5.66 7.22 11.36
C ARG A 18 6.11 7.48 9.89
N LEU A 19 7.14 6.78 9.44
CA LEU A 19 7.61 6.81 8.05
C LEU A 19 6.62 6.17 7.08
N ALA A 20 6.04 5.02 7.44
CA ALA A 20 5.01 4.36 6.64
C ALA A 20 3.73 5.21 6.55
N ALA A 21 3.31 5.82 7.66
CA ALA A 21 2.15 6.72 7.66
C ALA A 21 2.33 7.92 6.69
N ALA A 22 3.52 8.54 6.69
CA ALA A 22 3.83 9.64 5.77
C ALA A 22 3.81 9.20 4.30
N GLN A 23 4.35 8.02 3.97
CA GLN A 23 4.36 7.48 2.60
C GLN A 23 2.93 7.16 2.12
N ILE A 24 2.09 6.61 3.00
CA ILE A 24 0.67 6.32 2.71
C ILE A 24 -0.09 7.62 2.43
N GLU A 25 0.07 8.65 3.26
CA GLU A 25 -0.58 9.94 3.05
C GLU A 25 -0.13 10.63 1.76
N GLU A 26 1.17 10.61 1.48
CA GLU A 26 1.74 11.15 0.25
C GLU A 26 1.19 10.45 -0.99
N ALA A 27 1.23 9.11 -0.99
CA ALA A 27 0.70 8.31 -2.09
C ALA A 27 -0.82 8.49 -2.26
N ALA A 28 -1.57 8.64 -1.17
CA ALA A 28 -3.01 8.90 -1.21
C ALA A 28 -3.34 10.26 -1.79
N ARG A 29 -2.59 11.32 -1.41
CA ARG A 29 -2.74 12.65 -2.01
C ARG A 29 -2.41 12.65 -3.50
N TRP A 30 -1.29 12.04 -3.88
CA TRP A 30 -0.92 11.87 -5.28
C TRP A 30 -2.00 11.14 -6.07
N LEU A 31 -2.47 10.00 -5.54
CA LEU A 31 -3.50 9.21 -6.20
C LEU A 31 -4.80 10.00 -6.29
N ALA A 32 -5.21 10.72 -5.24
CA ALA A 32 -6.42 11.54 -5.24
C ALA A 32 -6.40 12.62 -6.33
N ALA A 33 -5.25 13.26 -6.55
CA ALA A 33 -5.06 14.29 -7.58
C ALA A 33 -4.90 13.72 -9.01
N THR A 34 -4.64 12.42 -9.16
CA THR A 34 -4.32 11.81 -10.46
C THR A 34 -5.56 11.36 -11.22
N THR A 35 -5.97 12.06 -12.27
CA THR A 35 -7.16 11.74 -13.08
C THR A 35 -7.10 10.35 -13.72
N GLU A 36 -5.96 9.98 -14.30
CA GLU A 36 -5.75 8.69 -14.96
C GLU A 36 -4.58 7.93 -14.30
N PRO A 37 -4.84 7.10 -13.28
CA PRO A 37 -3.79 6.37 -12.60
C PRO A 37 -3.28 5.19 -13.46
N PRO A 38 -1.98 4.85 -13.36
CA PRO A 38 -1.39 3.74 -14.11
C PRO A 38 -2.04 2.41 -13.73
N ARG A 39 -2.15 1.51 -14.71
CA ARG A 39 -2.64 0.15 -14.53
C ARG A 39 -1.53 -0.86 -14.86
N PRO A 40 -1.25 -1.86 -14.00
CA PRO A 40 -1.93 -2.14 -12.72
C PRO A 40 -1.47 -1.21 -11.57
N LEU A 41 -2.43 -0.70 -10.79
CA LEU A 41 -2.19 0.35 -9.79
C LEU A 41 -1.41 -0.13 -8.57
N ILE A 42 -1.75 -1.31 -8.01
CA ILE A 42 -1.07 -1.82 -6.80
C ILE A 42 0.43 -2.06 -7.03
N PRO A 43 0.87 -2.76 -8.11
CA PRO A 43 2.29 -2.91 -8.40
C PRO A 43 3.02 -1.58 -8.58
N TYR A 44 2.35 -0.57 -9.15
CA TYR A 44 2.91 0.77 -9.28
C TYR A 44 3.13 1.41 -7.90
N LEU A 45 2.09 1.47 -7.07
CA LEU A 45 2.17 2.08 -5.73
C LEU A 45 3.27 1.42 -4.87
N ARG A 46 3.37 0.09 -4.93
CA ARG A 46 4.40 -0.66 -4.21
C ARG A 46 5.82 -0.30 -4.65
N LYS A 47 6.04 -0.13 -5.95
CA LYS A 47 7.38 0.20 -6.50
C LYS A 47 7.74 1.67 -6.28
N THR A 48 6.79 2.58 -6.51
CA THR A 48 7.03 4.02 -6.47
C THR A 48 7.14 4.55 -5.04
N PHE A 49 6.23 4.13 -4.16
CA PHE A 49 6.14 4.64 -2.79
C PHE A 49 6.72 3.65 -1.76
N ARG A 50 7.35 2.56 -2.21
CA ARG A 50 7.94 1.49 -1.37
C ARG A 50 6.95 0.86 -0.38
N LEU A 51 5.68 0.79 -0.77
CA LEU A 51 4.59 0.27 0.05
C LEU A 51 4.46 -1.26 -0.07
N SER A 52 3.96 -1.88 0.99
CA SER A 52 3.40 -3.23 0.94
C SER A 52 2.07 -3.26 0.16
N ALA A 53 1.57 -4.46 -0.12
CA ALA A 53 0.28 -4.61 -0.80
C ALA A 53 -0.89 -4.10 0.07
N ALA A 54 -0.84 -4.32 1.39
CA ALA A 54 -1.86 -3.84 2.32
C ALA A 54 -1.88 -2.31 2.39
N GLU A 55 -0.71 -1.67 2.47
CA GLU A 55 -0.60 -0.22 2.47
C GLU A 55 -1.04 0.40 1.14
N ALA A 56 -0.75 -0.24 0.00
CA ALA A 56 -1.27 0.20 -1.29
C ALA A 56 -2.81 0.17 -1.34
N ILE A 57 -3.46 -0.83 -0.73
CA ILE A 57 -4.92 -0.87 -0.59
C ILE A 57 -5.41 0.28 0.30
N GLN A 58 -4.71 0.54 1.40
CA GLN A 58 -5.03 1.67 2.29
C GLN A 58 -4.91 3.02 1.57
N VAL A 59 -3.87 3.22 0.75
CA VAL A 59 -3.71 4.38 -0.12
C VAL A 59 -4.91 4.55 -1.05
N ILE A 60 -5.34 3.48 -1.71
CA ILE A 60 -6.50 3.50 -2.61
C ILE A 60 -7.77 3.93 -1.86
N ARG A 61 -8.01 3.36 -0.67
CA ARG A 61 -9.15 3.74 0.18
C ARG A 61 -9.12 5.21 0.58
N LEU A 62 -7.97 5.71 1.03
CA LEU A 62 -7.81 7.11 1.43
C LEU A 62 -7.98 8.07 0.25
N ALA A 63 -7.43 7.73 -0.91
CA ALA A 63 -7.57 8.53 -2.12
C ALA A 63 -9.03 8.58 -2.60
N ASN A 64 -9.75 7.46 -2.55
CA ASN A 64 -11.18 7.43 -2.89
C ASN A 64 -12.00 8.29 -1.91
N ALA A 65 -11.77 8.16 -0.60
CA ALA A 65 -12.42 8.99 0.40
C ALA A 65 -12.16 10.49 0.18
N ALA A 66 -10.92 10.87 -0.15
CA ALA A 66 -10.56 12.26 -0.47
C ALA A 66 -11.26 12.79 -1.73
N ARG A 67 -11.66 11.91 -2.66
CA ARG A 67 -12.44 12.24 -3.87
C ARG A 67 -13.95 12.24 -3.64
N GLY A 68 -14.41 11.85 -2.46
CA GLY A 68 -15.84 11.60 -2.20
C GLY A 68 -16.37 10.35 -2.91
N LEU A 69 -15.50 9.41 -3.28
CA LEU A 69 -15.87 8.12 -3.84
C LEU A 69 -16.07 7.09 -2.71
N PRO A 70 -17.05 6.16 -2.85
CA PRO A 70 -17.29 5.11 -1.85
C PRO A 70 -16.15 4.09 -1.76
#